data_AF-A0A1X0P3U0-F1
#
_entry.id   AF-A0A1X0P3U0-F1
#
_cell.length_a   1.000
_cell.length_b   1.000
_cell.length_c   1.000
_cell.angle_alpha   90.00
_cell.angle_beta   90.00
_cell.angle_gamma   90.00
#
_symmetry.space_group_name_H-M   'P 1'
#
loop_
_entity.id
_entity.type
_entity.pdbx_description
1 polymer ?
#
loop_
_entity_poly.entity_id
_entity_poly.type
_entity_poly.pdbx_seq_one_letter_code
_entity_poly.pdbx_strand_id
1 'polypeptide(L)'
;NNNTEMQKKNKEEEEEDESRDVYVFFFPGEHVGSVGSGRFINDASWLACASVGLENCTSLAYRNYLNFTTVNFTAIDTFIVVDQVGYSAAPLFYHVDRRVSSNLSFSTNHNNNNNINNNNNNNNNNNNITTIMEKEEKEEEESAQQKAEALLERLGVQRAATSRLPYSPITTVLDLLSTTNTTTTTNNNNNNNNNNNNNNNNSQEAREKVFLTLSRYNTTYMNPNVFTVLDQVNNKDDENSVNVKAVIEAADTLLRLLLLHTSSSSSSSRKTKTITTTETSVTVDRQVVEALWNCFTVNIRCKYLFPYGDADGNTAPLTPDYSVGTMKDNRNHYSSNNNNNNNNNNNNNIGILTPTQAAIEKSLKRLGWLHTLRAPAVSPQLRIPEGDWNGPWEYDEHWIQQQQQQEKENKEKEEKEYKDITSRYALHVMSLWEGNVGARGIMVGSESASAIFLLGSMILSACLLLFVQHCMK
;
A
#
# COMPACT_ATOMS: atom_id res chain seq x y z
N ASN A 1 -20.71 -51.17 14.34
CA ASN A 1 -20.71 -50.65 12.95
C ASN A 1 -21.62 -49.46 12.70
N ASN A 2 -22.70 -49.21 13.46
CA ASN A 2 -23.57 -48.04 13.18
C ASN A 2 -23.11 -46.70 13.79
N ASN A 3 -22.13 -46.68 14.72
CA ASN A 3 -21.61 -45.43 15.31
C ASN A 3 -20.53 -44.75 14.45
N THR A 4 -19.84 -45.48 13.58
CA THR A 4 -18.77 -44.94 12.74
C THR A 4 -19.31 -44.21 11.51
N GLU A 5 -20.51 -44.58 11.06
CA GLU A 5 -21.19 -43.95 9.91
C GLU A 5 -21.86 -42.63 10.31
N MET A 6 -22.31 -42.49 11.56
CA MET A 6 -22.87 -41.24 12.10
C MET A 6 -21.80 -40.18 12.38
N GLN A 7 -20.59 -40.59 12.78
CA GLN A 7 -19.45 -39.66 12.96
C GLN A 7 -18.84 -39.19 11.64
N LYS A 8 -18.95 -39.96 10.55
CA LYS A 8 -18.54 -39.50 9.21
C LYS A 8 -19.51 -38.46 8.66
N LYS A 9 -20.82 -38.64 8.90
CA LYS A 9 -21.85 -37.72 8.41
C LYS A 9 -21.83 -36.35 9.10
N ASN A 10 -21.44 -36.30 10.38
CA ASN A 10 -21.32 -35.03 11.12
C ASN A 10 -20.01 -34.28 10.85
N LYS A 11 -19.03 -34.88 10.14
CA LYS A 11 -17.77 -34.20 9.77
C LYS A 11 -17.82 -33.58 8.38
N GLU A 12 -18.88 -33.83 7.62
CA GLU A 12 -19.11 -33.27 6.27
C GLU A 12 -20.02 -32.03 6.27
N GLU A 13 -20.59 -31.62 7.42
CA GLU A 13 -21.54 -30.49 7.51
C GLU A 13 -20.98 -29.18 8.10
N GLU A 14 -19.69 -29.10 8.43
CA GLU A 14 -19.01 -27.86 8.87
C GLU A 14 -17.81 -27.51 7.98
N GLU A 15 -17.91 -27.75 6.66
CA GLU A 15 -17.19 -26.89 5.71
C GLU A 15 -17.96 -25.56 5.67
N GLU A 16 -17.78 -24.74 6.71
CA GLU A 16 -18.10 -23.31 6.62
C GLU A 16 -17.36 -22.79 5.38
N ASP A 17 -18.10 -22.32 4.37
CA ASP A 17 -17.55 -21.57 3.26
C ASP A 17 -16.61 -20.51 3.85
N GLU A 18 -15.28 -20.71 3.72
CA GLU A 18 -14.29 -19.77 4.22
C GLU A 18 -14.45 -18.46 3.43
N SER A 19 -15.35 -17.59 3.92
CA SER A 19 -15.59 -16.29 3.35
C SER A 19 -14.33 -15.46 3.58
N ARG A 20 -13.65 -15.11 2.48
CA ARG A 20 -12.46 -14.25 2.53
C ARG A 20 -12.88 -12.78 2.54
N ASP A 21 -12.33 -12.03 3.48
CA ASP A 21 -12.46 -10.58 3.51
C ASP A 21 -11.50 -9.93 2.50
N VAL A 22 -12.01 -8.94 1.76
CA VAL A 22 -11.19 -8.13 0.85
C VAL A 22 -11.01 -6.74 1.43
N TYR A 23 -9.75 -6.37 1.68
CA TYR A 23 -9.37 -5.04 2.14
C TYR A 23 -8.76 -4.24 0.98
N VAL A 24 -9.15 -2.98 0.84
CA VAL A 24 -8.61 -2.07 -0.18
C VAL A 24 -7.96 -0.88 0.52
N PHE A 25 -6.68 -0.65 0.23
CA PHE A 25 -5.89 0.41 0.82
C PHE A 25 -5.43 1.41 -0.23
N PHE A 26 -5.52 2.71 0.08
CA PHE A 26 -4.97 3.78 -0.73
C PHE A 26 -3.88 4.47 0.08
N PHE A 27 -2.61 4.25 -0.29
CA PHE A 27 -1.47 4.78 0.46
C PHE A 27 -0.98 6.10 -0.14
N PRO A 28 -1.25 7.26 0.48
CA PRO A 28 -0.66 8.52 0.02
C PRO A 28 0.83 8.58 0.38
N GLY A 29 1.63 9.27 -0.42
CA GLY A 29 3.05 9.51 -0.11
C GLY A 29 3.97 8.33 -0.37
N GLU A 30 3.56 7.35 -1.20
CA GLU A 30 4.46 6.28 -1.62
C GLU A 30 5.69 6.83 -2.36
N HIS A 31 5.51 7.87 -3.18
CA HIS A 31 6.60 8.57 -3.87
C HIS A 31 7.51 9.40 -2.93
N VAL A 32 7.14 9.53 -1.66
CA VAL A 32 7.86 10.30 -0.63
C VAL A 32 8.32 9.34 0.47
N GLY A 33 9.11 8.33 0.11
CA GLY A 33 9.68 7.38 1.07
C GLY A 33 8.68 6.45 1.74
N SER A 34 7.59 6.08 1.05
CA SER A 34 6.58 5.14 1.56
C SER A 34 5.98 5.61 2.88
N VAL A 35 5.78 6.92 3.01
CA VAL A 35 5.21 7.52 4.22
C VAL A 35 3.82 6.93 4.53
N GLY A 36 2.99 6.66 3.53
CA GLY A 36 1.67 6.05 3.71
C GLY A 36 1.73 4.60 4.19
N SER A 37 2.28 3.71 3.36
CA SER A 37 2.38 2.28 3.69
C SER A 37 3.27 2.03 4.90
N GLY A 38 4.40 2.73 4.99
CA GLY A 38 5.37 2.60 6.09
C GLY A 38 4.72 2.93 7.43
N ARG A 39 3.96 4.02 7.51
CA ARG A 39 3.21 4.36 8.71
C ARG A 39 2.14 3.34 9.03
N PHE A 40 1.31 3.01 8.04
CA PHE A 40 0.18 2.11 8.21
C PHE A 40 0.63 0.73 8.71
N ILE A 41 1.65 0.16 8.06
CA ILE A 41 2.20 -1.15 8.42
C ILE A 41 2.87 -1.07 9.79
N ASN A 42 3.61 0.01 10.10
CA ASN A 42 4.18 0.20 11.42
C ASN A 42 3.07 0.19 12.50
N ASP A 43 2.03 0.99 12.32
CA ASP A 43 0.97 1.11 13.31
C ASP A 43 0.17 -0.20 13.50
N ALA A 44 -0.09 -0.93 12.40
CA ALA A 44 -0.82 -2.19 12.42
C ALA A 44 0.02 -3.37 12.95
N SER A 45 1.31 -3.44 12.61
CA SER A 45 2.19 -4.55 12.98
C SER A 45 2.61 -4.47 14.44
N TRP A 46 2.83 -3.25 14.93
CA TRP A 46 3.33 -3.04 16.28
C TRP A 46 2.23 -3.07 17.33
N LEU A 47 0.95 -3.08 16.89
CA LEU A 47 -0.22 -3.02 17.76
C LEU A 47 0.12 -2.15 18.97
N ALA A 48 0.51 -0.89 18.78
CA ALA A 48 0.92 -0.04 19.90
C ALA A 48 -0.15 -0.11 21.02
N CYS A 49 -1.42 -0.29 20.63
CA CYS A 49 -2.54 -0.56 21.51
C CYS A 49 -2.44 -1.83 22.38
N ALA A 50 -1.87 -2.93 21.88
CA ALA A 50 -1.73 -4.17 22.63
C ALA A 50 -0.65 -4.06 23.73
N SER A 51 0.41 -3.30 23.50
CA SER A 51 1.48 -3.11 24.48
C SER A 51 1.19 -1.97 25.47
N VAL A 52 0.55 -0.88 25.04
CA VAL A 52 0.27 0.29 25.91
C VAL A 52 -1.19 0.39 26.39
N GLY A 53 -2.08 -0.51 25.93
CA GLY A 53 -3.51 -0.49 26.23
C GLY A 53 -4.33 0.33 25.23
N LEU A 54 -5.60 -0.08 25.03
CA LEU A 54 -6.53 0.56 24.08
C LEU A 54 -6.72 2.06 24.37
N GLU A 55 -6.78 2.46 25.64
CA GLU A 55 -6.99 3.85 26.06
C GLU A 55 -5.84 4.77 25.65
N ASN A 56 -4.59 4.32 25.83
CA ASN A 56 -3.42 5.05 25.35
C ASN A 56 -3.34 5.03 23.81
N CYS A 57 -3.85 4.00 23.15
CA CYS A 57 -3.90 3.98 21.70
C CYS A 57 -4.93 4.96 21.13
N THR A 58 -6.10 5.06 21.78
CA THR A 58 -7.11 6.06 21.44
C THR A 58 -6.61 7.48 21.68
N SER A 59 -5.72 7.70 22.66
CA SER A 59 -5.10 9.00 22.87
C SER A 59 -4.03 9.32 21.83
N LEU A 60 -3.27 8.34 21.32
CA LEU A 60 -2.03 8.56 20.57
C LEU A 60 -2.13 9.12 19.13
N ALA A 61 -3.31 9.28 18.52
CA ALA A 61 -3.53 10.02 17.24
C ALA A 61 -4.86 9.71 16.56
N TYR A 62 -5.52 8.61 16.96
CA TYR A 62 -6.56 7.98 16.15
C TYR A 62 -7.93 7.99 16.83
N ARG A 63 -8.23 9.00 17.68
CA ARG A 63 -9.40 9.06 18.60
C ARG A 63 -10.66 8.29 18.15
N ASN A 64 -11.04 8.38 16.87
CA ASN A 64 -12.22 7.68 16.31
C ASN A 64 -11.93 6.70 15.14
N TYR A 65 -10.66 6.41 14.83
CA TYR A 65 -10.24 5.70 13.61
C TYR A 65 -9.31 4.50 13.87
N LEU A 66 -9.37 3.86 15.03
CA LEU A 66 -8.51 2.70 15.35
C LEU A 66 -8.83 1.43 14.56
N ASN A 67 -9.84 1.42 13.70
CA ASN A 67 -10.26 0.20 13.03
C ASN A 67 -9.24 -0.35 12.01
N PHE A 68 -8.17 0.39 11.67
CA PHE A 68 -7.06 -0.20 10.91
C PHE A 68 -6.13 -1.07 11.78
N THR A 69 -6.15 -0.92 13.11
CA THR A 69 -5.39 -1.78 14.03
C THR A 69 -5.93 -3.21 14.09
N THR A 70 -7.12 -3.46 13.51
CA THR A 70 -7.65 -4.81 13.33
C THR A 70 -7.05 -5.52 12.11
N VAL A 71 -6.30 -4.81 11.26
CA VAL A 71 -5.66 -5.42 10.09
C VAL A 71 -4.50 -6.29 10.56
N ASN A 72 -4.76 -7.58 10.64
CA ASN A 72 -3.74 -8.57 10.93
C ASN A 72 -3.01 -8.97 9.63
N PHE A 73 -1.86 -8.35 9.36
CA PHE A 73 -1.04 -8.70 8.19
C PHE A 73 -0.58 -10.17 8.18
N THR A 74 -0.53 -10.85 9.33
CA THR A 74 -0.23 -12.29 9.35
C THR A 74 -1.37 -13.12 8.77
N ALA A 75 -2.63 -12.66 8.91
CA ALA A 75 -3.82 -13.30 8.34
C ALA A 75 -4.03 -13.00 6.85
N ILE A 76 -3.37 -11.97 6.29
CA ILE A 76 -3.40 -11.69 4.86
C ILE A 76 -2.61 -12.78 4.12
N ASP A 77 -3.32 -13.54 3.30
CA ASP A 77 -2.85 -14.61 2.44
C ASP A 77 -2.64 -14.16 0.98
N THR A 78 -3.21 -13.02 0.58
CA THR A 78 -3.02 -12.45 -0.76
C THR A 78 -2.88 -10.94 -0.68
N PHE A 79 -1.77 -10.42 -1.18
CA PHE A 79 -1.47 -9.00 -1.24
C PHE A 79 -1.16 -8.60 -2.69
N ILE A 80 -2.04 -7.78 -3.28
CA ILE A 80 -1.92 -7.34 -4.67
C ILE A 80 -1.76 -5.82 -4.71
N VAL A 81 -0.79 -5.33 -5.48
CA VAL A 81 -0.59 -3.91 -5.76
C VAL A 81 -0.81 -3.63 -7.24
N VAL A 82 -1.40 -2.48 -7.55
CA VAL A 82 -1.56 -1.97 -8.92
C VAL A 82 -0.65 -0.75 -9.07
N ASP A 83 0.27 -0.79 -10.02
CA ASP A 83 1.26 0.27 -10.23
C ASP A 83 1.44 0.60 -11.73
N GLN A 84 1.17 1.85 -12.12
CA GLN A 84 1.29 2.33 -13.51
C GLN A 84 0.59 1.45 -14.58
N VAL A 85 -0.64 0.99 -14.34
CA VAL A 85 -1.37 0.11 -15.28
C VAL A 85 -2.05 0.81 -16.46
N GLY A 86 -2.01 2.14 -16.50
CA GLY A 86 -2.79 2.92 -17.48
C GLY A 86 -2.16 3.06 -18.86
N TYR A 87 -0.89 2.68 -19.06
CA TYR A 87 -0.20 2.91 -20.35
C TYR A 87 -0.56 1.83 -21.38
N SER A 88 -1.29 2.18 -22.44
CA SER A 88 -1.87 1.19 -23.38
C SER A 88 -0.88 0.54 -24.35
N ALA A 89 0.25 1.19 -24.64
CA ALA A 89 1.24 0.68 -25.60
C ALA A 89 2.00 -0.57 -25.11
N ALA A 90 1.95 -0.86 -23.80
CA ALA A 90 2.68 -1.98 -23.20
C ALA A 90 1.71 -3.09 -22.77
N PRO A 91 2.13 -4.37 -22.78
CA PRO A 91 1.32 -5.44 -22.20
C PRO A 91 1.26 -5.30 -20.67
N LEU A 92 0.27 -5.94 -20.05
CA LEU A 92 0.21 -6.05 -18.60
C LEU A 92 1.24 -7.07 -18.11
N PHE A 93 2.01 -6.69 -17.09
CA PHE A 93 2.97 -7.53 -16.40
C PHE A 93 2.54 -7.81 -14.97
N TYR A 94 2.98 -8.95 -14.44
CA TYR A 94 2.98 -9.22 -13.01
C TYR A 94 4.41 -9.37 -12.49
N HIS A 95 4.69 -8.77 -11.33
CA HIS A 95 5.95 -8.88 -10.62
C HIS A 95 5.76 -9.72 -9.36
N VAL A 96 6.77 -10.54 -9.06
CA VAL A 96 6.84 -11.36 -7.85
C VAL A 96 8.19 -11.16 -7.17
N ASP A 97 8.23 -11.28 -5.84
CA ASP A 97 9.49 -11.21 -5.10
C ASP A 97 10.09 -12.61 -4.97
N ARG A 98 11.35 -12.78 -5.37
CA ARG A 98 12.04 -14.07 -5.20
C ARG A 98 12.07 -14.55 -3.75
N ARG A 99 12.06 -13.65 -2.76
CA ARG A 99 12.01 -14.01 -1.34
C ARG A 99 10.76 -14.82 -0.97
N VAL A 100 9.66 -14.56 -1.66
CA VAL A 100 8.39 -15.29 -1.46
C VAL A 100 8.50 -16.69 -2.05
N SER A 101 9.07 -16.81 -3.26
CA SER A 101 9.24 -18.10 -3.94
C SER A 101 10.24 -19.05 -3.24
N SER A 102 11.28 -18.53 -2.58
CA SER A 102 12.30 -19.36 -1.93
C SER A 102 11.88 -19.94 -0.58
N ASN A 103 10.97 -19.29 0.15
CA ASN A 103 10.53 -19.80 1.45
C ASN A 103 9.60 -21.01 1.31
N LEU A 104 8.98 -21.19 0.14
CA LEU A 104 8.17 -22.35 -0.20
C LEU A 104 8.99 -23.64 -0.40
N SER A 105 10.28 -23.55 -0.71
CA SER A 105 11.12 -24.74 -0.97
C SER A 105 11.85 -25.29 0.25
N PHE A 106 11.75 -24.68 1.43
CA PHE A 106 12.49 -25.11 2.62
C PHE A 106 11.87 -26.30 3.38
N SER A 107 10.62 -26.68 3.11
CA SER A 107 9.94 -27.75 3.87
C SER A 107 10.07 -29.17 3.31
N THR A 108 10.70 -29.36 2.14
CA THR A 108 10.95 -30.69 1.56
C THR A 108 12.43 -31.05 1.53
N ASN A 109 13.23 -30.47 2.44
CA ASN A 109 14.43 -31.17 2.88
C ASN A 109 13.97 -32.37 3.72
N HIS A 110 13.51 -33.42 3.05
CA HIS A 110 13.62 -34.78 3.54
C HIS A 110 15.11 -34.98 3.82
N ASN A 111 15.48 -34.65 5.05
CA ASN A 111 16.69 -35.09 5.69
C ASN A 111 16.51 -36.61 5.79
N ASN A 112 16.74 -37.28 4.66
CA ASN A 112 16.93 -38.70 4.54
C ASN A 112 18.29 -38.97 5.17
N ASN A 113 18.40 -38.66 6.46
CA ASN A 113 19.42 -39.16 7.35
C ASN A 113 19.07 -40.63 7.60
N ASN A 114 19.08 -41.39 6.51
CA ASN A 114 19.22 -42.81 6.51
C ASN A 114 20.65 -43.02 6.99
N ASN A 115 20.83 -42.90 8.30
CA ASN A 115 21.98 -43.40 9.01
C ASN A 115 21.93 -44.92 8.83
N ILE A 116 22.36 -45.36 7.66
CA ILE A 116 22.71 -46.74 7.35
C ILE A 116 23.95 -46.97 8.20
N ASN A 117 23.70 -47.26 9.47
CA ASN A 117 24.67 -47.91 10.31
C ASN A 117 24.80 -49.32 9.75
N ASN A 118 25.75 -49.44 8.84
CA ASN A 118 26.22 -50.65 8.21
C ASN A 118 26.74 -51.58 9.30
N ASN A 119 25.86 -52.42 9.86
CA ASN A 119 26.29 -53.59 10.62
C ASN A 119 25.79 -54.86 9.93
N ASN A 120 26.63 -55.27 8.99
CA ASN A 120 26.81 -56.58 8.41
C ASN A 120 26.44 -57.73 9.36
N ASN A 121 25.33 -58.43 9.10
CA ASN A 121 25.31 -59.88 9.26
C ASN A 121 24.22 -60.56 8.42
N ASN A 122 24.64 -61.00 7.23
CA ASN A 122 24.35 -62.29 6.60
C ASN A 122 23.23 -63.15 7.24
N ASN A 123 22.03 -63.20 6.64
CA ASN A 123 21.47 -64.50 6.29
C ASN A 123 20.42 -64.43 5.17
N ASN A 124 20.62 -65.35 4.24
CA ASN A 124 19.87 -65.71 3.05
C ASN A 124 18.42 -66.14 3.39
N ASN A 125 17.40 -65.49 2.81
CA ASN A 125 16.24 -66.25 2.33
C ASN A 125 15.47 -65.54 1.21
N ASN A 126 15.20 -66.33 0.20
CA ASN A 126 14.57 -66.06 -1.07
C ASN A 126 13.05 -65.86 -0.87
N ASN A 127 12.52 -64.66 -1.13
CA ASN A 127 11.10 -64.49 -1.42
C ASN A 127 10.90 -63.36 -2.44
N ASN A 128 10.48 -63.80 -3.62
CA ASN A 128 10.12 -63.02 -4.78
C ASN A 128 8.77 -62.31 -4.50
N ILE A 129 8.82 -61.20 -3.75
CA ILE A 129 7.68 -60.30 -3.59
C ILE A 129 7.68 -59.36 -4.78
N THR A 130 6.70 -59.54 -5.65
CA THR A 130 6.30 -58.60 -6.68
C THR A 130 5.92 -57.28 -5.99
N THR A 131 6.90 -56.40 -5.80
CA THR A 131 6.66 -55.02 -5.37
C THR A 131 5.94 -54.33 -6.52
N ILE A 132 4.62 -54.43 -6.51
CA ILE A 132 3.74 -53.55 -7.25
C ILE A 132 4.11 -52.16 -6.75
N MET A 133 4.92 -51.46 -7.54
CA MET A 133 5.13 -50.03 -7.38
C MET A 133 3.78 -49.38 -7.71
N GLU A 134 2.89 -49.35 -6.72
CA GLU A 134 1.93 -48.26 -6.58
C GLU A 134 2.77 -47.01 -6.49
N LYS A 135 3.12 -46.49 -7.67
CA LYS A 135 3.65 -45.16 -7.88
C LYS A 135 2.48 -44.27 -7.52
N GLU A 136 2.31 -44.03 -6.22
CA GLU A 136 1.48 -42.95 -5.72
C GLU A 136 2.04 -41.69 -6.38
N GLU A 137 1.42 -41.28 -7.48
CA GLU A 137 1.53 -39.93 -8.00
C GLU A 137 1.04 -39.03 -6.88
N LYS A 138 1.97 -38.63 -6.00
CA LYS A 138 1.80 -37.45 -5.18
C LYS A 138 1.63 -36.32 -6.17
N GLU A 139 0.38 -35.98 -6.46
CA GLU A 139 0.03 -34.70 -7.07
C GLU A 139 0.68 -33.64 -6.19
N GLU A 140 1.76 -33.04 -6.70
CA GLU A 140 2.45 -31.95 -6.05
C GLU A 140 1.44 -30.80 -6.04
N GLU A 141 0.87 -30.53 -4.87
CA GLU A 141 -0.17 -29.53 -4.73
C GLU A 141 0.40 -28.18 -5.18
N GLU A 142 -0.13 -27.66 -6.29
CA GLU A 142 0.29 -26.36 -6.80
C GLU A 142 0.07 -25.31 -5.71
N SER A 143 1.14 -24.58 -5.45
CA SER A 143 1.16 -23.50 -4.48
C SER A 143 0.16 -22.41 -4.89
N ALA A 144 -0.53 -21.76 -3.94
CA ALA A 144 -1.41 -20.62 -4.16
C ALA A 144 -0.80 -19.53 -5.06
N GLN A 145 0.51 -19.27 -4.91
CA GLN A 145 1.26 -18.36 -5.76
C GLN A 145 1.36 -18.88 -7.21
N GLN A 146 1.68 -20.17 -7.41
CA GLN A 146 1.70 -20.78 -8.75
C GLN A 146 0.33 -20.75 -9.42
N LYS A 147 -0.75 -21.03 -8.66
CA LYS A 147 -2.12 -20.95 -9.16
C LYS A 147 -2.46 -19.53 -9.64
N ALA A 148 -2.06 -18.51 -8.87
CA ALA A 148 -2.24 -17.11 -9.22
C ALA A 148 -1.44 -16.72 -10.49
N GLU A 149 -0.18 -17.13 -10.59
CA GLU A 149 0.67 -16.91 -11.77
C GLU A 149 0.09 -17.61 -13.01
N ALA A 150 -0.33 -18.87 -12.90
CA ALA A 150 -0.94 -19.63 -13.99
C ALA A 150 -2.25 -18.98 -14.49
N LEU A 151 -3.08 -18.46 -13.57
CA LEU A 151 -4.27 -17.68 -13.96
C LEU A 151 -3.88 -16.44 -14.75
N LEU A 152 -2.90 -15.65 -14.25
CA LEU A 152 -2.45 -14.43 -14.91
C LEU A 152 -1.91 -14.70 -16.31
N GLU A 153 -1.12 -15.76 -16.49
CA GLU A 153 -0.62 -16.18 -17.80
C GLU A 153 -1.74 -16.60 -18.75
N ARG A 154 -2.76 -17.33 -18.26
CA ARG A 154 -3.96 -17.66 -19.05
C ARG A 154 -4.74 -16.41 -19.46
N LEU A 155 -4.69 -15.35 -18.67
CA LEU A 155 -5.27 -14.03 -19.00
C LEU A 155 -4.38 -13.18 -19.91
N GLY A 156 -3.23 -13.70 -20.35
CA GLY A 156 -2.29 -12.99 -21.23
C GLY A 156 -1.39 -11.99 -20.52
N VAL A 157 -1.37 -12.00 -19.18
CA VAL A 157 -0.49 -11.16 -18.36
C VAL A 157 0.89 -11.81 -18.30
N GLN A 158 1.94 -11.04 -18.55
CA GLN A 158 3.30 -11.55 -18.66
C GLN A 158 4.05 -11.47 -17.34
N ARG A 159 4.90 -12.45 -17.03
CA ARG A 159 5.82 -12.33 -15.91
C ARG A 159 6.88 -11.28 -16.21
N ALA A 160 7.08 -10.32 -15.32
CA ALA A 160 8.20 -9.39 -15.43
C ALA A 160 9.54 -10.11 -15.26
N ALA A 161 10.57 -9.65 -15.97
CA ALA A 161 11.94 -10.17 -15.90
C ALA A 161 12.68 -9.75 -14.62
N THR A 162 12.04 -8.98 -13.74
CA THR A 162 12.61 -8.54 -12.47
C THR A 162 12.61 -9.68 -11.45
N SER A 163 13.75 -9.91 -10.79
CA SER A 163 13.88 -10.86 -9.69
C SER A 163 13.36 -10.34 -8.35
N ARG A 164 13.09 -9.04 -8.27
CA ARG A 164 12.59 -8.32 -7.09
C ARG A 164 11.37 -7.51 -7.47
N LEU A 165 10.49 -7.29 -6.50
CA LEU A 165 9.36 -6.40 -6.71
C LEU A 165 9.85 -4.96 -6.95
N PRO A 166 9.16 -4.21 -7.81
CA PRO A 166 9.36 -2.77 -7.89
C PRO A 166 8.99 -2.12 -6.55
N TYR A 167 9.44 -0.88 -6.39
CA TYR A 167 9.09 -0.08 -5.22
C TYR A 167 7.56 -0.03 -5.06
N SER A 168 7.06 -0.55 -3.95
CA SER A 168 5.62 -0.69 -3.71
C SER A 168 5.30 -0.94 -2.23
N PRO A 169 4.04 -0.78 -1.81
CA PRO A 169 3.61 -1.16 -0.46
C PRO A 169 3.93 -2.61 -0.09
N ILE A 170 3.98 -3.56 -1.04
CA ILE A 170 4.41 -4.94 -0.75
C ILE A 170 5.84 -4.96 -0.26
N THR A 171 6.74 -4.22 -0.89
CA THR A 171 8.12 -4.16 -0.42
C THR A 171 8.23 -3.56 0.97
N THR A 172 7.35 -2.61 1.34
CA THR A 172 7.22 -2.12 2.73
C THR A 172 6.75 -3.23 3.69
N VAL A 173 5.75 -4.01 3.31
CA VAL A 173 5.25 -5.15 4.09
C VAL A 173 6.37 -6.16 4.31
N LEU A 174 7.08 -6.54 3.26
CA LEU A 174 8.17 -7.50 3.33
C LEU A 174 9.32 -6.97 4.20
N ASP A 175 9.69 -5.69 4.08
CA ASP A 175 10.81 -5.13 4.83
C ASP A 175 10.47 -4.97 6.33
N LEU A 176 9.24 -4.60 6.68
CA LEU A 176 8.85 -4.39 8.08
C LEU A 176 8.43 -5.69 8.80
N LEU A 177 7.76 -6.63 8.11
CA LEU A 177 7.25 -7.86 8.73
C LEU A 177 8.22 -9.03 8.73
N SER A 178 9.11 -9.17 7.74
CA SER A 178 10.07 -10.29 7.70
C SER A 178 11.01 -10.30 8.91
N THR A 179 11.17 -9.14 9.54
CA THR A 179 11.93 -8.93 10.77
C THR A 179 11.38 -9.70 11.97
N THR A 180 10.04 -9.77 12.09
CA THR A 180 9.40 -10.23 13.35
C THR A 180 9.50 -11.74 13.53
N ASN A 181 9.58 -12.52 12.45
CA ASN A 181 9.53 -13.99 12.51
C ASN A 181 10.89 -14.66 12.75
N THR A 182 12.01 -13.96 12.60
CA THR A 182 13.35 -14.58 12.67
C THR A 182 13.89 -14.67 14.11
N THR A 183 13.37 -13.87 15.04
CA THR A 183 14.00 -13.70 16.37
C THR A 183 13.58 -14.77 17.39
N THR A 184 12.55 -15.57 17.13
CA THR A 184 12.01 -16.52 18.12
C THR A 184 12.69 -17.89 18.14
N THR A 185 13.60 -18.21 17.21
CA THR A 185 14.13 -19.58 17.07
C THR A 185 15.52 -19.82 17.67
N THR A 186 16.19 -18.81 18.25
CA THR A 186 17.61 -18.98 18.63
C THR A 186 17.95 -18.37 19.99
N ASN A 187 17.56 -19.05 21.07
CA ASN A 187 18.43 -19.25 22.24
C ASN A 187 17.76 -20.18 23.26
N ASN A 188 17.84 -21.49 23.02
CA ASN A 188 17.73 -22.46 24.10
C ASN A 188 18.93 -23.43 24.04
N ASN A 189 20.13 -22.84 24.05
CA ASN A 189 21.36 -23.59 24.25
C ASN A 189 21.85 -23.36 25.69
N ASN A 190 21.12 -23.92 26.66
CA ASN A 190 21.67 -24.15 27.99
C ASN A 190 21.21 -25.51 28.53
N ASN A 191 22.03 -26.51 28.20
CA ASN A 191 22.55 -27.52 29.11
C ASN A 191 21.56 -28.39 29.93
N ASN A 192 21.27 -29.57 29.36
CA ASN A 192 21.35 -30.88 30.03
C ASN A 192 20.61 -31.05 31.39
N ASN A 193 19.38 -31.56 31.37
CA ASN A 193 19.08 -32.90 31.94
C ASN A 193 17.67 -33.38 31.55
N ASN A 194 17.64 -34.54 30.91
CA ASN A 194 16.58 -35.53 30.80
C ASN A 194 15.28 -35.27 31.60
N ASN A 195 14.20 -34.82 30.94
CA ASN A 195 12.90 -35.48 31.09
C ASN A 195 11.94 -35.22 29.92
N ASN A 196 11.38 -36.32 29.46
CA ASN A 196 10.38 -36.49 28.42
C ASN A 196 9.09 -35.72 28.75
N ASN A 197 8.75 -34.66 28.01
CA ASN A 197 7.35 -34.23 27.91
C ASN A 197 7.04 -33.41 26.64
N ASN A 198 6.44 -34.10 25.66
CA ASN A 198 5.35 -33.66 24.80
C ASN A 198 5.34 -32.16 24.38
N ASN A 199 6.25 -31.79 23.47
CA ASN A 199 6.16 -30.51 22.77
C ASN A 199 5.16 -30.65 21.61
N ASN A 200 3.90 -30.32 21.88
CA ASN A 200 2.79 -30.46 20.95
C ASN A 200 2.91 -29.44 19.79
N ASN A 201 2.71 -29.93 18.58
CA ASN A 201 2.89 -29.28 17.29
C ASN A 201 1.93 -28.09 17.07
N ASN A 202 2.19 -26.93 17.66
CA ASN A 202 1.66 -25.66 17.15
C ASN A 202 2.59 -25.08 16.07
N SER A 203 2.98 -25.90 15.08
CA SER A 203 3.38 -25.35 13.79
C SER A 203 2.11 -24.80 13.17
N GLN A 204 1.75 -23.58 13.55
CA GLN A 204 0.74 -22.81 12.85
C GLN A 204 1.20 -22.79 11.40
N GLU A 205 0.55 -23.60 10.57
CA GLU A 205 0.92 -23.79 9.17
C GLU A 205 1.05 -22.41 8.58
N ALA A 206 2.26 -22.08 8.12
CA ALA A 206 2.52 -20.83 7.45
C ALA A 206 1.69 -20.88 6.16
N ARG A 207 0.44 -20.38 6.25
CA ARG A 207 -0.47 -20.30 5.12
C ARG A 207 0.29 -19.63 4.00
N GLU A 208 0.26 -20.27 2.85
CA GLU A 208 0.96 -19.78 1.69
C GLU A 208 0.44 -18.38 1.33
N LYS A 209 1.38 -17.45 1.10
CA LYS A 209 1.05 -16.06 0.81
C LYS A 209 1.34 -15.74 -0.65
N VAL A 210 0.40 -15.04 -1.28
CA VAL A 210 0.51 -14.53 -2.63
C VAL A 210 0.89 -13.06 -2.59
N PHE A 211 1.99 -12.68 -3.25
CA PHE A 211 2.44 -11.29 -3.34
C PHE A 211 2.68 -10.91 -4.80
N LEU A 212 1.86 -10.01 -5.31
CA LEU A 212 1.84 -9.66 -6.74
C LEU A 212 1.73 -8.15 -6.95
N THR A 213 2.55 -7.59 -7.84
CA THR A 213 2.33 -6.24 -8.39
C THR A 213 1.93 -6.35 -9.85
N LEU A 214 0.80 -5.76 -10.24
CA LEU A 214 0.38 -5.60 -11.62
C LEU A 214 0.86 -4.26 -12.17
N SER A 215 1.50 -4.26 -13.35
CA SER A 215 2.05 -3.05 -13.98
C SER A 215 2.02 -3.10 -15.50
N ARG A 216 2.32 -1.99 -16.18
CA ARG A 216 2.57 -1.94 -17.64
C ARG A 216 4.05 -1.76 -17.98
N TYR A 217 4.95 -2.20 -17.09
CA TYR A 217 6.38 -2.13 -17.35
C TYR A 217 7.08 -3.44 -16.97
N ASN A 218 8.09 -3.81 -17.75
CA ASN A 218 8.86 -5.02 -17.48
C ASN A 218 9.94 -4.74 -16.42
N THR A 219 10.91 -3.87 -16.75
CA THR A 219 12.04 -3.53 -15.86
C THR A 219 12.13 -2.03 -15.55
N THR A 220 11.74 -1.18 -16.49
CA THR A 220 11.78 0.29 -16.38
C THR A 220 10.43 0.88 -16.71
N TYR A 221 10.01 1.93 -16.00
CA TYR A 221 8.73 2.61 -16.25
C TYR A 221 8.57 2.99 -17.72
N MET A 222 7.38 2.73 -18.27
CA MET A 222 7.02 3.14 -19.63
C MET A 222 6.58 4.60 -19.70
N ASN A 223 6.10 5.15 -18.58
CA ASN A 223 5.71 6.55 -18.50
C ASN A 223 6.98 7.44 -18.47
N PRO A 224 7.23 8.30 -19.48
CA PRO A 224 8.39 9.18 -19.50
C PRO A 224 8.24 10.39 -18.55
N ASN A 225 7.02 10.62 -18.05
CA ASN A 225 6.65 11.81 -17.28
C ASN A 225 6.40 11.48 -15.80
N VAL A 226 6.83 10.32 -15.31
CA VAL A 226 6.61 9.87 -13.91
C VAL A 226 6.97 10.97 -12.91
N PHE A 227 6.00 11.34 -12.07
CA PHE A 227 6.13 12.38 -11.04
C PHE A 227 6.44 13.79 -11.58
N THR A 228 6.05 14.09 -12.82
CA THR A 228 6.16 15.44 -13.40
C THR A 228 4.78 16.07 -13.61
N VAL A 229 4.74 17.39 -13.79
CA VAL A 229 3.50 18.11 -14.14
C VAL A 229 2.93 17.71 -15.51
N LEU A 230 3.71 17.00 -16.33
CA LEU A 230 3.30 16.49 -17.64
C LEU A 230 2.67 15.10 -17.55
N ASP A 231 2.61 14.50 -16.35
CA ASP A 231 1.93 13.22 -16.10
C ASP A 231 0.41 13.41 -16.08
N GLN A 232 -0.14 13.79 -17.23
CA GLN A 232 -1.54 14.12 -17.41
C GLN A 232 -2.11 13.26 -18.55
N VAL A 233 -3.44 13.09 -18.54
CA VAL A 233 -4.12 12.50 -19.69
C VAL A 233 -4.05 13.50 -20.83
N ASN A 234 -3.26 13.16 -21.84
CA ASN A 234 -3.21 13.92 -23.08
C ASN A 234 -4.50 13.64 -23.87
N ASN A 235 -5.24 14.68 -24.25
CA ASN A 235 -6.45 14.57 -25.07
C ASN A 235 -6.20 14.06 -26.51
N LYS A 236 -4.96 13.72 -26.84
CA LYS A 236 -4.61 13.12 -28.12
C LYS A 236 -4.59 11.62 -27.89
N ASP A 237 -5.33 10.88 -28.71
CA ASP A 237 -5.33 9.41 -28.79
C ASP A 237 -3.97 8.88 -29.28
N ASP A 238 -2.90 9.26 -28.60
CA ASP A 238 -1.58 8.69 -28.81
C ASP A 238 -1.59 7.30 -28.17
N GLU A 239 -1.24 6.28 -28.94
CA GLU A 239 -1.14 4.90 -28.45
C GLU A 239 -0.14 4.82 -27.27
N ASN A 240 0.82 5.75 -27.23
CA ASN A 240 1.80 5.94 -26.15
C ASN A 240 1.30 6.88 -25.04
N SER A 241 0.02 6.85 -24.71
CA SER A 241 -0.54 7.65 -23.62
C SER A 241 -1.28 6.79 -22.60
N VAL A 242 -1.58 7.39 -21.45
CA VAL A 242 -2.38 6.74 -20.42
C VAL A 242 -3.84 6.69 -20.87
N ASN A 243 -4.43 5.51 -20.90
CA ASN A 243 -5.75 5.25 -21.48
C ASN A 243 -6.64 4.42 -20.54
N VAL A 244 -7.92 4.80 -20.46
CA VAL A 244 -8.94 4.10 -19.68
C VAL A 244 -9.10 2.62 -20.07
N LYS A 245 -8.91 2.25 -21.33
CA LYS A 245 -9.01 0.85 -21.79
C LYS A 245 -7.99 -0.04 -21.09
N ALA A 246 -6.76 0.46 -20.90
CA ALA A 246 -5.70 -0.26 -20.22
C ALA A 246 -6.03 -0.46 -18.72
N VAL A 247 -6.69 0.52 -18.10
CA VAL A 247 -7.17 0.44 -16.72
C VAL A 247 -8.33 -0.55 -16.58
N ILE A 248 -9.28 -0.57 -17.52
CA ILE A 248 -10.38 -1.54 -17.56
C ILE A 248 -9.83 -2.97 -17.64
N GLU A 249 -8.86 -3.21 -18.52
CA GLU A 249 -8.19 -4.52 -18.66
C GLU A 249 -7.55 -4.94 -17.33
N ALA A 250 -6.74 -4.06 -16.72
CA ALA A 250 -6.09 -4.36 -15.44
C ALA A 250 -7.10 -4.60 -14.30
N ALA A 251 -8.22 -3.87 -14.29
CA ALA A 251 -9.29 -4.08 -13.32
C ALA A 251 -9.99 -5.44 -13.51
N ASP A 252 -10.22 -5.87 -14.75
CA ASP A 252 -10.81 -7.19 -15.05
C ASP A 252 -9.87 -8.32 -14.62
N THR A 253 -8.57 -8.19 -14.90
CA THR A 253 -7.54 -9.10 -14.42
C THR A 253 -7.54 -9.19 -12.89
N LEU A 254 -7.56 -8.05 -12.20
CA LEU A 254 -7.57 -8.01 -10.72
C LEU A 254 -8.82 -8.68 -10.15
N LEU A 255 -10.00 -8.41 -10.73
CA LEU A 255 -11.25 -9.01 -10.30
C LEU A 255 -11.22 -10.54 -10.41
N ARG A 256 -10.71 -11.07 -11.53
CA ARG A 256 -10.55 -12.52 -11.73
C ARG A 256 -9.56 -13.14 -10.76
N LEU A 257 -8.47 -12.42 -10.45
CA LEU A 257 -7.47 -12.87 -9.49
C LEU A 257 -8.06 -12.95 -8.07
N LEU A 258 -8.87 -11.97 -7.67
CA LEU A 258 -9.56 -11.99 -6.37
C LEU A 258 -10.60 -13.14 -6.26
N LEU A 259 -11.21 -13.53 -7.38
CA LEU A 259 -12.19 -14.62 -7.44
C LEU A 259 -11.58 -16.01 -7.64
N LEU A 260 -10.25 -16.12 -7.84
CA LEU A 260 -9.59 -17.40 -8.10
C LEU A 260 -9.90 -18.46 -7.03
N HIS A 261 -10.00 -18.03 -5.77
CA HIS A 261 -10.12 -18.94 -4.64
C HIS A 261 -11.56 -19.44 -4.40
N THR A 262 -12.58 -18.74 -4.88
CA THR A 262 -13.97 -19.19 -4.74
C THR A 262 -14.30 -20.39 -5.61
N SER A 263 -13.40 -20.76 -6.55
CA SER A 263 -13.64 -21.81 -7.54
C SER A 263 -12.97 -23.16 -7.19
N SER A 264 -12.04 -23.18 -6.23
CA SER A 264 -11.19 -24.36 -5.99
C SER A 264 -11.73 -25.34 -4.96
N SER A 265 -12.69 -24.95 -4.11
CA SER A 265 -13.21 -25.80 -3.03
C SER A 265 -14.19 -26.89 -3.49
N SER A 266 -14.77 -26.79 -4.70
CA SER A 266 -15.84 -27.71 -5.12
C SER A 266 -15.37 -29.00 -5.83
N SER A 267 -14.07 -29.29 -5.92
CA SER A 267 -13.56 -30.34 -6.84
C SER A 267 -13.19 -31.69 -6.20
N SER A 268 -13.28 -31.86 -4.87
CA SER A 268 -12.84 -33.11 -4.21
C SER A 268 -13.82 -34.30 -4.36
N SER A 269 -15.04 -34.09 -4.88
CA SER A 269 -15.97 -35.20 -5.16
C SER A 269 -15.63 -35.86 -6.50
N ARG A 270 -14.73 -36.85 -6.45
CA ARG A 270 -14.31 -37.82 -7.47
C ARG A 270 -15.50 -38.51 -8.18
N LYS A 271 -16.15 -37.81 -9.10
CA LYS A 271 -16.94 -38.39 -10.18
C LYS A 271 -16.65 -37.57 -11.42
N THR A 272 -16.10 -38.24 -12.42
CA THR A 272 -15.83 -37.84 -13.81
C THR A 272 -17.03 -37.13 -14.46
N LYS A 273 -17.31 -35.93 -13.99
CA LYS A 273 -18.32 -35.04 -14.53
C LYS A 273 -17.54 -34.05 -15.37
N THR A 274 -17.65 -34.22 -16.69
CA THR A 274 -17.15 -33.30 -17.71
C THR A 274 -17.41 -31.88 -17.24
N ILE A 275 -16.35 -31.19 -16.81
CA ILE A 275 -16.41 -29.82 -16.31
C ILE A 275 -16.66 -28.96 -17.55
N THR A 276 -17.92 -28.78 -17.90
CA THR A 276 -18.33 -27.60 -18.67
C THR A 276 -18.15 -26.43 -17.72
N THR A 277 -16.95 -25.84 -17.73
CA THR A 277 -16.62 -24.56 -17.11
C THR A 277 -17.59 -23.53 -17.69
N THR A 278 -18.73 -23.37 -17.03
CA THR A 278 -19.50 -22.15 -17.14
C THR A 278 -18.69 -21.14 -16.36
N GLU A 279 -17.67 -20.57 -17.03
CA GLU A 279 -16.93 -19.41 -16.53
C GLU A 279 -18.00 -18.38 -16.18
N THR A 280 -18.26 -18.21 -14.88
CA THR A 280 -19.10 -17.13 -14.41
C THR A 280 -18.48 -15.87 -14.95
N SER A 281 -19.18 -15.21 -15.88
CA SER A 281 -18.70 -14.05 -16.61
C SER A 281 -18.75 -12.82 -15.70
N VAL A 282 -18.00 -12.87 -14.62
CA VAL A 282 -17.80 -11.72 -13.74
C VAL A 282 -16.88 -10.78 -14.50
N THR A 283 -17.37 -9.57 -14.75
CA THR A 283 -16.67 -8.54 -15.53
C THR A 283 -16.79 -7.21 -14.83
N VAL A 284 -15.79 -6.35 -15.00
CA VAL A 284 -15.82 -5.01 -14.45
C VAL A 284 -16.84 -4.14 -15.20
N ASP A 285 -17.60 -3.32 -14.45
CA ASP A 285 -18.46 -2.31 -15.05
C ASP A 285 -17.61 -1.21 -15.71
N ARG A 286 -17.52 -1.29 -17.04
CA ARG A 286 -16.74 -0.37 -17.86
C ARG A 286 -17.19 1.08 -17.73
N GLN A 287 -18.50 1.32 -17.62
CA GLN A 287 -19.05 2.68 -17.52
C GLN A 287 -18.64 3.34 -16.21
N VAL A 288 -18.61 2.56 -15.13
CA VAL A 288 -18.12 3.02 -13.83
C VAL A 288 -16.64 3.37 -13.90
N VAL A 289 -15.80 2.51 -14.49
CA VAL A 289 -14.37 2.79 -14.64
C VAL A 289 -14.12 4.01 -15.52
N GLU A 290 -14.83 4.15 -16.65
CA GLU A 290 -14.72 5.32 -17.53
C GLU A 290 -15.14 6.62 -16.84
N ALA A 291 -16.23 6.57 -16.09
CA ALA A 291 -16.69 7.73 -15.34
C ALA A 291 -15.66 8.13 -14.28
N LEU A 292 -15.17 7.18 -13.46
CA LEU A 292 -14.17 7.44 -12.44
C LEU A 292 -12.82 7.88 -13.03
N TRP A 293 -12.41 7.29 -14.15
CA TRP A 293 -11.22 7.70 -14.90
C TRP A 293 -11.29 9.18 -15.26
N ASN A 294 -12.38 9.62 -15.88
CA ASN A 294 -12.57 11.03 -16.24
C ASN A 294 -12.58 11.94 -15.00
N CYS A 295 -13.18 11.49 -13.90
CA CYS A 295 -13.13 12.24 -12.63
C CYS A 295 -11.71 12.41 -12.11
N PHE A 296 -10.94 11.33 -12.05
CA PHE A 296 -9.64 11.31 -11.40
C PHE A 296 -8.47 11.71 -12.28
N THR A 297 -8.70 11.94 -13.58
CA THR A 297 -7.65 12.40 -14.51
C THR A 297 -7.92 13.76 -15.12
N VAL A 298 -9.19 14.18 -15.23
CA VAL A 298 -9.57 15.44 -15.88
C VAL A 298 -10.15 16.42 -14.88
N ASN A 299 -11.17 16.00 -14.11
CA ASN A 299 -11.89 16.89 -13.21
C ASN A 299 -12.52 16.14 -12.03
N ILE A 300 -11.95 16.27 -10.83
CA ILE A 300 -12.44 15.57 -9.63
C ILE A 300 -13.87 15.99 -9.23
N ARG A 301 -14.37 17.14 -9.72
CA ARG A 301 -15.76 17.60 -9.57
C ARG A 301 -16.68 17.11 -10.70
N CYS A 302 -16.36 15.99 -11.33
CA CYS A 302 -17.15 15.40 -12.40
C CYS A 302 -18.62 15.13 -11.97
N LYS A 303 -19.53 15.08 -12.96
CA LYS A 303 -20.95 14.77 -12.76
C LYS A 303 -21.19 13.40 -12.10
N TYR A 304 -20.32 12.42 -12.33
CA TYR A 304 -20.48 11.09 -11.75
C TYR A 304 -20.36 11.12 -10.22
N LEU A 305 -19.40 11.87 -9.68
CA LEU A 305 -19.23 12.04 -8.23
C LEU A 305 -20.14 13.15 -7.67
N PHE A 306 -20.42 14.20 -8.45
CA PHE A 306 -21.16 15.39 -8.02
C PHE A 306 -22.30 15.72 -9.00
N PRO A 307 -23.39 14.92 -9.03
CA PRO A 307 -24.44 15.03 -10.05
C PRO A 307 -25.25 16.32 -10.00
N TYR A 308 -25.34 16.96 -8.83
CA TYR A 308 -26.13 18.18 -8.61
C TYR A 308 -25.27 19.46 -8.60
N GLY A 309 -23.98 19.35 -8.97
CA GLY A 309 -22.98 20.37 -8.63
C GLY A 309 -22.76 20.42 -7.12
N ASP A 310 -21.62 20.95 -6.68
CA ASP A 310 -21.57 21.45 -5.30
C ASP A 310 -22.55 22.63 -5.23
N ALA A 311 -23.35 22.71 -4.16
CA ALA A 311 -24.40 23.70 -3.99
C ALA A 311 -23.90 25.17 -4.07
N ASP A 312 -22.59 25.36 -4.10
CA ASP A 312 -21.90 26.64 -4.09
C ASP A 312 -21.74 27.30 -5.48
N GLY A 313 -22.26 26.69 -6.56
CA GLY A 313 -22.41 27.36 -7.87
C GLY A 313 -21.12 27.78 -8.60
N ASN A 314 -19.94 27.57 -8.01
CA ASN A 314 -18.63 27.89 -8.58
C ASN A 314 -17.91 26.61 -9.02
N THR A 315 -18.35 26.05 -10.15
CA THR A 315 -17.89 24.77 -10.70
C THR A 315 -16.76 24.93 -11.70
N ALA A 316 -15.71 25.67 -11.36
CA ALA A 316 -14.48 25.59 -12.16
C ALA A 316 -13.99 24.12 -12.12
N PRO A 317 -13.62 23.52 -13.27
CA PRO A 317 -13.01 22.21 -13.27
C PRO A 317 -11.79 22.23 -12.36
N LEU A 318 -11.72 21.25 -11.46
CA LEU A 318 -10.63 21.15 -10.52
C LEU A 318 -9.75 19.99 -10.98
N THR A 319 -8.56 20.33 -11.47
CA THR A 319 -7.56 19.35 -11.86
C THR A 319 -7.20 18.50 -10.63
N PRO A 320 -7.22 17.17 -10.75
CA PRO A 320 -6.81 16.28 -9.67
C PRO A 320 -5.38 16.61 -9.20
N ASP A 321 -5.19 16.71 -7.89
CA ASP A 321 -3.86 16.86 -7.27
C ASP A 321 -3.63 15.70 -6.31
N TYR A 322 -2.58 14.92 -6.58
CA TYR A 322 -2.18 13.74 -5.82
C TYR A 322 -0.93 14.00 -4.96
N SER A 323 -0.47 15.25 -4.89
CA SER A 323 0.62 15.63 -3.99
C SER A 323 0.25 15.33 -2.54
N VAL A 324 1.26 14.97 -1.75
CA VAL A 324 1.12 14.91 -0.30
C VAL A 324 1.35 16.30 0.25
N GLY A 325 0.28 16.91 0.78
CA GLY A 325 0.36 18.22 1.44
C GLY A 325 1.21 18.17 2.72
N THR A 326 1.36 19.33 3.38
CA THR A 326 1.97 19.36 4.72
C THR A 326 1.04 18.77 5.76
N MET A 327 1.62 18.20 6.82
CA MET A 327 0.90 17.81 8.04
C MET A 327 0.18 18.99 8.72
N LYS A 328 0.59 20.25 8.45
CA LYS A 328 0.09 21.42 9.15
C LYS A 328 -1.37 21.74 8.79
N ASP A 329 -2.12 21.88 9.87
CA ASP A 329 -3.50 22.30 10.04
C ASP A 329 -4.12 23.10 8.87
N ASN A 330 -4.89 22.43 8.01
CA ASN A 330 -5.73 23.06 7.00
C ASN A 330 -6.83 23.97 7.61
N ARG A 331 -6.97 24.08 8.94
CA ARG A 331 -8.01 24.87 9.60
C ARG A 331 -8.04 26.34 9.16
N ASN A 332 -6.91 26.96 8.87
CA ASN A 332 -6.89 28.40 8.59
C ASN A 332 -7.15 28.77 7.13
N HIS A 333 -6.96 27.86 6.16
CA HIS A 333 -7.04 28.27 4.75
C HIS A 333 -8.45 28.18 4.15
N TYR A 334 -9.34 27.36 4.71
CA TYR A 334 -10.75 27.26 4.28
C TYR A 334 -11.77 27.87 5.24
N SER A 335 -11.37 28.35 6.42
CA SER A 335 -12.29 28.97 7.39
C SER A 335 -12.62 30.44 7.08
N SER A 336 -11.93 31.08 6.13
CA SER A 336 -12.14 32.49 5.79
C SER A 336 -13.24 32.70 4.74
N ASN A 337 -14.51 32.31 5.03
CA ASN A 337 -15.66 33.12 4.58
C ASN A 337 -17.06 32.66 5.03
N ASN A 338 -17.23 31.56 5.77
CA ASN A 338 -18.58 31.08 6.10
C ASN A 338 -19.02 31.50 7.51
N ASN A 339 -19.10 32.82 7.74
CA ASN A 339 -19.43 33.41 9.04
C ASN A 339 -20.94 33.57 9.29
N ASN A 340 -21.80 32.80 8.61
CA ASN A 340 -23.26 32.92 8.73
C ASN A 340 -23.96 31.55 8.87
N ASN A 341 -23.82 30.91 10.02
CA ASN A 341 -24.97 30.44 10.80
C ASN A 341 -24.52 29.73 12.08
N ASN A 342 -24.90 30.32 13.23
CA ASN A 342 -24.90 29.69 14.54
C ASN A 342 -25.83 28.46 14.51
N ASN A 343 -25.27 27.26 14.38
CA ASN A 343 -25.94 26.09 14.94
C ASN A 343 -24.93 25.09 15.49
N ASN A 344 -25.00 24.94 16.82
CA ASN A 344 -24.21 24.10 17.71
C ASN A 344 -24.37 22.60 17.40
N ASN A 345 -23.76 22.11 16.33
CA ASN A 345 -23.51 20.67 16.21
C ASN A 345 -22.01 20.42 16.31
N ASN A 346 -21.62 19.83 17.46
CA ASN A 346 -20.31 19.27 17.82
C ASN A 346 -19.90 18.09 16.91
N ASN A 347 -20.09 18.20 15.60
CA ASN A 347 -19.59 17.21 14.67
C ASN A 347 -18.12 17.47 14.44
N ASN A 348 -17.30 16.76 15.21
CA ASN A 348 -15.96 16.26 14.89
C ASN A 348 -15.30 17.02 13.73
N ASN A 349 -14.41 17.96 14.08
CA ASN A 349 -13.44 18.57 13.16
C ASN A 349 -12.51 17.48 12.61
N ILE A 350 -13.03 16.68 11.68
CA ILE A 350 -12.27 15.79 10.82
C ILE A 350 -11.40 16.72 9.98
N GLY A 351 -10.08 16.50 9.99
CA GLY A 351 -9.12 17.27 9.19
C GLY A 351 -9.66 17.47 7.77
N ILE A 352 -9.62 18.72 7.29
CA ILE A 352 -10.19 19.09 6.00
C ILE A 352 -9.51 18.25 4.93
N LEU A 353 -10.30 17.38 4.31
CA LEU A 353 -9.88 16.57 3.18
C LEU A 353 -9.41 17.46 2.05
N THR A 354 -8.33 17.06 1.37
CA THR A 354 -8.07 17.64 0.06
C THR A 354 -9.24 17.31 -0.87
N PRO A 355 -9.51 18.14 -1.88
CA PRO A 355 -10.57 17.85 -2.85
C PRO A 355 -10.44 16.45 -3.49
N THR A 356 -9.22 16.00 -3.77
CA THR A 356 -8.94 14.65 -4.30
C THR A 356 -9.31 13.57 -3.30
N GLN A 357 -8.94 13.70 -2.02
CA GLN A 357 -9.32 12.73 -0.98
C GLN A 357 -10.84 12.68 -0.77
N ALA A 358 -11.52 13.82 -0.81
CA ALA A 358 -12.98 13.88 -0.77
C ALA A 358 -13.64 13.17 -1.95
N ALA A 359 -13.07 13.33 -3.16
CA ALA A 359 -13.51 12.61 -4.34
C ALA A 359 -13.31 11.09 -4.21
N ILE A 360 -12.18 10.62 -3.67
CA ILE A 360 -11.92 9.20 -3.39
C ILE A 360 -12.94 8.64 -2.40
N GLU A 361 -13.19 9.31 -1.28
CA GLU A 361 -14.18 8.83 -0.31
C GLU A 361 -15.59 8.76 -0.92
N LYS A 362 -15.93 9.76 -1.74
CA LYS A 362 -17.24 9.80 -2.41
C LYS A 362 -17.37 8.71 -3.46
N SER A 363 -16.31 8.39 -4.21
CA SER A 363 -16.32 7.29 -5.17
C SER A 363 -16.52 5.96 -4.47
N LEU A 364 -15.80 5.70 -3.37
CA LEU A 364 -15.93 4.48 -2.57
C LEU A 364 -17.35 4.30 -2.04
N LYS A 365 -17.93 5.34 -1.43
CA LYS A 365 -19.33 5.30 -0.95
C LYS A 365 -20.31 5.01 -2.09
N ARG A 366 -20.10 5.60 -3.27
CA ARG A 366 -20.93 5.36 -4.45
C ARG A 366 -20.81 3.93 -4.97
N LEU A 367 -19.64 3.29 -4.81
CA LEU A 367 -19.39 1.89 -5.12
C LEU A 367 -19.90 0.92 -4.03
N GLY A 368 -20.55 1.41 -2.98
CA GLY A 368 -21.10 0.60 -1.89
C GLY A 368 -20.14 0.37 -0.71
N TRP A 369 -18.95 0.96 -0.73
CA TRP A 369 -18.01 0.93 0.39
C TRP A 369 -18.39 1.99 1.42
N LEU A 370 -19.39 1.68 2.26
CA LEU A 370 -19.98 2.63 3.20
C LEU A 370 -19.08 2.98 4.39
N HIS A 371 -18.18 2.05 4.76
CA HIS A 371 -17.33 2.16 5.95
C HIS A 371 -15.88 2.49 5.57
N THR A 372 -15.67 3.62 4.91
CA THR A 372 -14.32 4.10 4.61
C THR A 372 -13.63 4.56 5.89
N LEU A 373 -12.40 4.07 6.09
CA LEU A 373 -11.56 4.43 7.22
C LEU A 373 -10.40 5.28 6.73
N ARG A 374 -9.86 6.11 7.62
CA ARG A 374 -8.68 6.92 7.34
C ARG A 374 -7.63 6.65 8.40
N ALA A 375 -6.41 6.47 7.95
CA ALA A 375 -5.24 6.47 8.80
C ALA A 375 -4.34 7.65 8.40
N PRO A 376 -3.69 8.33 9.36
CA PRO A 376 -2.62 9.25 9.05
C PRO A 376 -1.49 8.59 8.26
N ALA A 377 -0.93 9.36 7.34
CA ALA A 377 0.24 8.99 6.55
C ALA A 377 1.35 9.99 6.84
N VAL A 378 2.16 9.69 7.86
CA VAL A 378 3.33 10.48 8.27
C VAL A 378 4.52 9.55 8.46
N SER A 379 5.73 10.00 8.23
CA SER A 379 6.91 9.12 8.33
C SER A 379 6.91 8.34 9.65
N PRO A 380 7.22 7.03 9.63
CA PRO A 380 7.34 6.24 10.87
C PRO A 380 8.47 6.74 11.78
N GLN A 381 9.39 7.58 11.27
CA GLN A 381 10.39 8.29 12.07
C GLN A 381 9.81 9.40 12.94
N LEU A 382 8.53 9.77 12.75
CA LEU A 382 7.87 10.82 13.50
C LEU A 382 6.91 10.23 14.54
N ARG A 383 7.10 10.67 15.77
CA ARG A 383 6.17 10.50 16.87
C ARG A 383 5.28 11.72 16.99
N ILE A 384 3.99 11.49 17.19
CA ILE A 384 3.00 12.54 17.45
C ILE A 384 2.53 12.35 18.89
N PRO A 385 3.08 13.12 19.84
CA PRO A 385 2.75 12.96 21.25
C PRO A 385 1.25 13.10 21.48
N GLU A 386 0.64 12.13 22.15
CA GLU A 386 -0.77 12.17 22.56
C GLU A 386 -1.77 12.48 21.43
N GLY A 387 -1.39 12.16 20.20
CA GLY A 387 -2.20 12.47 19.03
C GLY A 387 -2.43 13.95 18.78
N ASP A 388 -1.64 14.83 19.39
CA ASP A 388 -1.70 16.26 19.14
C ASP A 388 -1.01 16.59 17.80
N TRP A 389 -1.80 16.48 16.73
CA TRP A 389 -1.42 16.87 15.38
C TRP A 389 -1.03 18.34 15.22
N ASN A 390 -1.30 19.17 16.23
CA ASN A 390 -0.96 20.60 16.23
C ASN A 390 0.25 20.92 17.11
N GLY A 391 0.66 19.96 17.93
CA GLY A 391 1.83 20.07 18.78
C GLY A 391 3.12 19.96 17.98
N PRO A 392 4.27 20.18 18.64
CA PRO A 392 5.55 19.79 18.07
C PRO A 392 5.54 18.26 17.86
N TRP A 393 5.89 17.83 16.65
CA TRP A 393 6.25 16.45 16.41
C TRP A 393 7.65 16.19 16.95
N GLU A 394 7.92 14.94 17.29
CA GLU A 394 9.21 14.50 17.80
C GLU A 394 9.76 13.38 16.92
N TYR A 395 11.08 13.19 16.93
CA TYR A 395 11.67 12.00 16.33
C TYR A 395 11.34 10.78 17.19
N ASP A 396 10.95 9.68 16.55
CA ASP A 396 10.80 8.39 17.21
C ASP A 396 12.19 7.74 17.36
N GLU A 397 12.92 8.14 18.40
CA GLU A 397 14.27 7.62 18.68
C GLU A 397 14.29 6.10 18.84
N HIS A 398 13.24 5.51 19.41
CA HIS A 398 13.14 4.07 19.62
C HIS A 398 13.04 3.34 18.28
N TRP A 399 12.16 3.81 17.39
CA TRP A 399 12.04 3.26 16.03
C TRP A 399 13.37 3.38 15.27
N ILE A 400 14.04 4.52 15.34
CA ILE A 400 15.33 4.75 14.66
C ILE A 400 16.40 3.79 15.19
N GLN A 401 16.54 3.66 16.51
CA GLN A 401 17.51 2.75 17.14
C GLN A 401 17.25 1.31 16.74
N GLN A 402 15.97 0.90 16.69
CA GLN A 402 15.60 -0.43 16.27
C GLN A 402 15.98 -0.71 14.81
N GLN A 403 15.68 0.21 13.90
CA GLN A 403 16.04 0.07 12.49
C GLN A 403 17.56 0.03 12.31
N GLN A 404 18.31 0.86 13.05
CA GLN A 404 19.79 0.81 13.04
C GLN A 404 20.34 -0.51 13.58
N GLN A 405 19.73 -1.07 14.63
CA GLN A 405 20.12 -2.37 15.18
C GLN A 405 19.87 -3.49 14.18
N GLN A 406 18.69 -3.48 13.54
CA GLN A 406 18.36 -4.41 12.47
C GLN A 406 19.34 -4.29 11.29
N GLU A 407 19.72 -3.05 10.94
CA GLU A 407 20.67 -2.79 9.89
C GLU A 407 22.04 -3.43 10.17
N LYS A 408 22.51 -3.34 11.41
CA LYS A 408 23.75 -3.99 11.85
C LYS A 408 23.65 -5.51 11.77
N GLU A 409 22.57 -6.09 12.29
CA GLU A 409 22.36 -7.55 12.28
C GLU A 409 22.30 -8.12 10.87
N ASN A 410 21.65 -7.41 9.94
CA ASN A 410 21.60 -7.84 8.55
C ASN A 410 22.94 -7.67 7.83
N LYS A 411 23.69 -6.59 8.10
CA LYS A 411 25.06 -6.39 7.59
C LYS A 411 26.01 -7.50 8.02
N GLU A 412 25.83 -8.05 9.21
CA GLU A 412 26.63 -9.18 9.70
C GLU A 412 26.23 -10.51 9.05
N LYS A 413 24.96 -10.69 8.69
CA LYS A 413 24.43 -11.93 8.10
C LYS A 413 24.68 -12.06 6.60
N GLU A 414 24.72 -10.95 5.85
CA GLU A 414 24.84 -10.98 4.39
C GLU A 414 25.92 -10.03 3.88
N GLU A 415 27.08 -10.60 3.51
CA GLU A 415 28.25 -9.85 3.04
C GLU A 415 28.10 -9.20 1.64
N LYS A 416 26.98 -9.42 0.91
CA LYS A 416 26.97 -9.14 -0.55
C LYS A 416 25.83 -8.34 -1.15
N GLU A 417 24.73 -8.03 -0.47
CA GLU A 417 23.70 -7.19 -1.11
C GLU A 417 22.82 -6.41 -0.12
N TYR A 418 23.45 -5.79 0.89
CA TYR A 418 22.72 -5.02 1.87
C TYR A 418 22.22 -3.68 1.30
N LYS A 419 20.90 -3.49 1.28
CA LYS A 419 20.26 -2.23 0.90
C LYS A 419 19.93 -1.46 2.16
N ASP A 420 20.26 -0.17 2.18
CA ASP A 420 19.99 0.72 3.30
C ASP A 420 18.47 0.92 3.51
N ILE A 421 17.88 0.10 4.38
CA ILE A 421 16.45 0.18 4.77
C ILE A 421 16.12 1.56 5.34
N THR A 422 17.07 2.21 6.04
CA THR A 422 16.83 3.52 6.66
C THR A 422 16.65 4.62 5.61
N SER A 423 17.35 4.51 4.47
CA SER A 423 17.18 5.43 3.35
C SER A 423 15.79 5.39 2.70
N ARG A 424 15.10 4.23 2.75
CA ARG A 424 13.75 4.09 2.19
C ARG A 424 12.72 4.90 2.97
N TYR A 425 12.84 4.93 4.29
CA TYR A 425 11.90 5.62 5.18
C TYR A 425 12.38 7.01 5.59
N ALA A 426 13.25 7.62 4.76
CA ALA A 426 13.85 8.92 5.05
C ALA A 426 12.77 9.95 5.42
N LEU A 427 13.08 10.77 6.43
CA LEU A 427 12.20 11.86 6.80
C LEU A 427 12.23 12.95 5.73
N HIS A 428 11.11 13.12 5.04
CA HIS A 428 10.90 14.23 4.12
C HIS A 428 10.24 15.39 4.87
N VAL A 429 10.93 16.53 4.92
CA VAL A 429 10.41 17.77 5.51
C VAL A 429 10.21 18.82 4.42
N MET A 430 9.09 19.54 4.47
CA MET A 430 8.84 20.69 3.61
C MET A 430 8.94 21.97 4.43
N SER A 431 9.71 22.93 3.92
CA SER A 431 9.78 24.26 4.53
C SER A 431 8.41 24.93 4.44
N LEU A 432 7.95 25.46 5.58
CA LEU A 432 6.81 26.36 5.60
C LEU A 432 7.29 27.76 5.21
N TRP A 433 6.53 28.44 4.37
CA TRP A 433 6.81 29.80 3.95
C TRP A 433 5.82 30.72 4.64
N GLU A 434 6.31 31.70 5.39
CA GLU A 434 5.48 32.76 5.96
C GLU A 434 5.31 33.86 4.91
N GLY A 435 4.20 33.82 4.18
CA GLY A 435 3.85 34.84 3.19
C GLY A 435 3.24 34.27 1.91
N ASN A 436 2.69 35.16 1.09
CA ASN A 436 2.19 34.78 -0.24
C ASN A 436 3.37 34.54 -1.17
N VAL A 437 3.58 33.29 -1.58
CA VAL A 437 4.52 32.97 -2.67
C VAL A 437 3.93 33.52 -3.97
N GLY A 438 4.60 34.49 -4.57
CA GLY A 438 4.15 35.10 -5.80
C GLY A 438 5.33 35.58 -6.64
N ALA A 439 5.23 35.37 -7.95
CA ALA A 439 6.11 36.02 -8.92
C ALA A 439 5.41 37.28 -9.43
N ARG A 440 6.14 38.39 -9.50
CA ARG A 440 5.64 39.64 -10.12
C ARG A 440 6.69 40.17 -11.09
N GLY A 441 6.24 40.52 -12.29
CA GLY A 441 7.04 41.30 -13.23
C GLY A 441 6.92 42.78 -12.88
N ILE A 442 8.06 43.46 -12.70
CA ILE A 442 8.10 44.92 -12.55
C ILE A 442 9.18 45.47 -13.47
N MET A 443 8.88 46.57 -14.15
CA MET A 443 9.90 47.34 -14.86
C MET A 443 10.64 48.21 -13.84
N VAL A 444 11.93 47.92 -13.61
CA VAL A 444 12.77 48.72 -12.73
C VAL A 444 13.48 49.76 -13.59
N GLY A 445 13.24 51.05 -13.30
CA GLY A 445 13.94 52.15 -13.95
C GLY A 445 15.44 52.12 -13.62
N SER A 446 16.26 52.81 -14.43
CA SER A 446 17.69 52.87 -14.13
C SER A 446 17.94 53.56 -12.79
N GLU A 447 19.01 53.14 -12.11
CA GLU A 447 19.44 53.76 -10.86
C GLU A 447 19.70 55.26 -11.06
N SER A 448 20.28 55.64 -12.20
CA SER A 448 20.47 57.05 -12.58
C SER A 448 19.17 57.82 -12.68
N ALA A 449 18.12 57.25 -13.29
CA ALA A 449 16.82 57.91 -13.35
C ALA A 449 16.24 58.10 -11.94
N SER A 450 16.34 57.07 -11.09
CA SER A 450 15.89 57.15 -9.69
C SER A 450 16.65 58.22 -8.91
N ALA A 451 17.96 58.30 -9.08
CA ALA A 451 18.79 59.33 -8.47
C ALA A 451 18.46 60.75 -8.97
N ILE A 452 18.24 60.92 -10.28
CA ILE A 452 17.84 62.21 -10.87
C ILE A 452 16.47 62.64 -10.31
N PHE A 453 15.49 61.74 -10.24
CA PHE A 453 14.17 62.05 -9.68
C PHE A 453 14.28 62.40 -8.19
N LEU A 454 15.09 61.67 -7.43
CA LEU A 454 15.31 61.95 -6.00
C LEU A 454 15.96 63.33 -5.82
N LEU A 455 17.09 63.59 -6.46
CA LEU A 455 17.79 64.88 -6.36
C LEU A 455 16.92 66.04 -6.85
N GLY A 456 16.19 65.85 -7.97
CA GLY A 456 15.24 66.82 -8.49
C GLY A 456 14.14 67.15 -7.47
N SER A 457 13.59 66.14 -6.79
CA SER A 457 12.57 66.34 -5.75
C SER A 457 13.09 67.10 -4.52
N MET A 458 14.34 66.85 -4.13
CA MET A 458 14.99 67.56 -3.01
C MET A 458 15.23 69.03 -3.36
N ILE A 459 15.73 69.31 -4.57
CA ILE A 459 15.97 70.69 -5.04
C ILE A 459 14.65 71.47 -5.12
N LEU A 460 13.61 70.88 -5.72
CA LEU A 460 12.29 71.51 -5.81
C LEU A 460 11.71 71.86 -4.43
N SER A 461 11.85 70.94 -3.46
CA SER A 461 11.41 71.16 -2.08
C SER A 461 12.16 72.30 -1.38
N ALA A 462 13.49 72.36 -1.54
CA ALA A 462 14.30 73.46 -1.00
C ALA A 462 13.94 74.81 -1.63
N CYS A 463 13.73 74.86 -2.95
CA CYS A 463 13.28 76.07 -3.65
C CYS A 463 11.91 76.53 -3.16
N LEU A 464 10.95 75.62 -2.99
CA LEU A 464 9.63 75.94 -2.44
C LEU A 464 9.72 76.49 -1.02
N LEU A 465 10.53 75.89 -0.15
CA LEU A 465 10.74 76.38 1.22
C LEU A 465 11.35 77.79 1.24
N LEU A 466 12.38 78.03 0.42
CA LEU A 466 13.00 79.35 0.30
C LEU A 466 12.04 80.39 -0.27
N PHE A 467 11.23 80.01 -1.26
CA PHE A 467 10.19 80.87 -1.83
C PHE A 467 9.13 81.25 -0.80
N VAL A 468 8.60 80.28 -0.05
CA VAL A 468 7.65 80.52 1.05
C VAL A 468 8.28 81.43 2.10
N GLN A 469 9.53 81.18 2.49
CA GLN A 469 10.25 82.03 3.43
C GLN A 469 10.41 83.46 2.91
N HIS A 470 10.59 83.64 1.60
CA HIS A 470 10.66 84.95 0.98
C HIS A 470 9.29 85.65 0.96
N CYS A 471 8.21 84.95 0.62
CA CYS A 471 6.86 85.53 0.61
C CYS A 471 6.30 85.86 2.00
N MET A 472 6.79 85.21 3.06
CA MET A 472 6.40 85.54 4.44
C MET A 472 7.20 86.71 5.04
N LYS A 473 8.27 87.16 4.37
CA LYS A 473 9.01 88.38 4.73
C LYS A 473 8.45 89.55 3.97
#